data_AF-A0A3Q1GR51-F1
#
_entry.id   AF-A0A3Q1GR51-F1
#
_cell.length_a   1.000
_cell.length_b   1.000
_cell.length_c   1.000
_cell.angle_alpha   90.00
_cell.angle_beta   90.00
_cell.angle_gamma   90.00
#
_symmetry.space_group_name_H-M   'P 1'
#
loop_
_entity.id
_entity.type
_entity.pdbx_description
1 polymer ?
#
loop_
_entity_poly.entity_id
_entity_poly.type
_entity_poly.pdbx_seq_one_letter_code
_entity_poly.pdbx_strand_id
1 'polypeptide(L)'
;FDYFGQFFILQASVREQKKLLVENAKLKKDIEQLRVQLQEKQRRRTGRYLLLLLLLYSALSGPSCSQNDFTSCLQLPGSLVVLLCNVKPCKLRGVASQARLLCCSSPDDDDLALLLPPSGSAPGDRVTVTSYHGDPDHLLPSGLWQRLQVDLQVDGGGVASYKGGSLQVKGKGRCRGPALTCCCLR
;
A
#
# COMPACT_ATOMS: atom_id res chain seq x y z
N PHE A 1 30.72 42.01 -47.16
CA PHE A 1 30.77 40.55 -46.96
C PHE A 1 30.13 40.11 -45.62
N ASP A 2 30.00 40.99 -44.60
CA ASP A 2 29.45 40.65 -43.28
C ASP A 2 27.96 40.27 -43.20
N TYR A 3 27.10 40.87 -44.03
CA TYR A 3 25.65 40.60 -43.99
C TYR A 3 25.29 39.14 -44.29
N PHE A 4 26.07 38.49 -45.15
CA PHE A 4 25.84 37.09 -45.52
C PHE A 4 26.19 36.15 -44.36
N GLY A 5 27.26 36.44 -43.61
CA GLY A 5 27.63 35.67 -42.42
C GLY A 5 26.60 35.79 -41.29
N GLN A 6 26.12 37.00 -41.01
CA GLN A 6 25.07 37.23 -40.01
C GLN A 6 23.76 36.51 -40.36
N PHE A 7 23.38 36.44 -41.64
CA PHE A 7 22.18 35.72 -42.09
C PHE A 7 22.27 34.21 -41.82
N PHE A 8 23.43 33.58 -42.05
CA PHE A 8 23.63 32.16 -41.77
C PHE A 8 23.55 31.83 -40.27
N ILE A 9 24.12 32.67 -39.41
CA ILE A 9 24.04 32.51 -37.95
C ILE A 9 22.58 32.60 -37.48
N LEU A 10 21.83 33.58 -38.00
CA LEU A 10 20.41 33.75 -37.67
C LEU A 10 19.58 32.53 -38.13
N GLN A 11 19.83 32.01 -39.34
CA GLN A 11 19.17 30.79 -39.82
C GLN A 11 19.49 29.57 -38.94
N ALA A 12 20.74 29.41 -38.49
CA ALA A 12 21.15 28.32 -37.61
C ALA A 12 20.41 28.41 -36.26
N SER A 13 20.36 29.60 -35.65
CA SER A 13 19.66 29.85 -34.39
C SER A 13 18.15 29.55 -34.50
N VAL A 14 17.50 29.98 -35.58
CA VAL A 14 16.07 29.67 -35.82
C VAL A 14 15.83 28.17 -36.01
N ARG A 15 16.76 27.45 -36.67
CA ARG A 15 16.66 25.99 -36.83
C ARG A 15 16.82 25.27 -35.49
N GLU A 16 17.73 25.70 -34.63
CA GLU A 16 17.89 25.16 -33.28
C GLU A 16 16.67 25.43 -32.40
N GLN A 17 16.13 26.66 -32.41
CA GLN A 17 14.89 26.96 -31.68
C GLN A 17 13.72 26.09 -32.12
N LYS A 18 13.58 25.81 -33.42
CA LYS A 18 12.56 24.89 -33.93
C LYS A 18 12.76 23.46 -33.43
N LYS A 19 14.00 22.95 -33.35
CA LYS A 19 14.30 21.62 -32.79
C LYS A 19 13.91 21.55 -31.31
N LEU A 20 14.30 22.55 -30.53
CA LEU A 20 13.97 22.64 -29.10
C LEU A 20 12.46 22.71 -28.86
N LEU A 21 11.71 23.39 -29.73
CA LEU A 21 10.24 23.45 -29.66
C LEU A 21 9.59 22.08 -29.87
N VAL A 22 10.09 21.29 -30.83
CA VAL A 22 9.60 19.93 -31.10
C VAL A 22 9.91 19.00 -29.92
N GLU A 23 11.11 19.08 -29.37
CA GLU A 23 11.52 18.28 -28.21
C GLU A 23 10.71 18.61 -26.96
N ASN A 24 10.50 19.89 -26.66
CA ASN A 24 9.64 20.30 -25.55
C ASN A 24 8.20 19.83 -25.73
N ALA A 25 7.67 19.82 -26.95
CA ALA A 25 6.34 19.27 -27.22
C ALA A 25 6.28 17.76 -26.98
N LYS A 26 7.35 17.03 -27.30
CA LYS A 26 7.48 15.59 -27.01
C LYS A 26 7.56 15.33 -25.50
N LEU A 27 8.45 16.03 -24.80
CA LEU A 27 8.59 15.90 -23.34
C LEU A 27 7.28 16.22 -22.60
N LYS A 28 6.52 17.23 -23.05
CA LYS A 28 5.19 17.53 -22.49
C LYS A 28 4.22 16.36 -22.65
N LYS A 29 4.22 15.69 -23.81
CA LYS A 29 3.40 14.49 -24.04
C LYS A 29 3.82 13.34 -23.15
N ASP A 30 5.13 13.10 -23.01
CA ASP A 30 5.66 12.02 -22.18
C ASP A 30 5.32 12.24 -20.69
N ILE A 31 5.40 13.48 -20.20
CA ILE A 31 5.00 13.86 -18.83
C ILE A 31 3.51 13.58 -18.60
N GLU A 32 2.65 13.98 -19.53
CA GLU A 32 1.21 13.73 -19.40
C GLU A 32 0.87 12.23 -19.48
N GLN A 33 1.54 11.47 -20.35
CA GLN A 33 1.38 10.01 -20.38
C GLN A 33 1.81 9.37 -19.04
N LEU A 34 2.95 9.78 -18.48
CA LEU A 34 3.42 9.28 -17.20
C LEU A 34 2.45 9.63 -16.06
N ARG A 35 1.87 10.84 -16.07
CA ARG A 35 0.85 11.25 -15.09
C ARG A 35 -0.40 10.35 -15.15
N VAL A 36 -0.91 10.09 -16.36
CA VAL A 36 -2.06 9.20 -16.56
C VAL A 36 -1.75 7.79 -16.09
N GLN A 37 -0.59 7.23 -16.47
CA GLN A 37 -0.18 5.90 -16.02
C GLN A 37 -0.09 5.80 -14.50
N LEU A 38 0.48 6.82 -13.85
CA LEU A 38 0.63 6.86 -12.41
C LEU A 38 -0.74 6.95 -11.72
N GLN A 39 -1.65 7.78 -12.25
CA GLN A 39 -3.02 7.89 -11.76
C GLN A 39 -3.82 6.59 -11.96
N GLU A 40 -3.65 5.90 -13.08
CA GLU A 40 -4.27 4.59 -13.31
C GLU A 40 -3.69 3.52 -12.38
N LYS A 41 -2.38 3.50 -12.15
CA LYS A 41 -1.75 2.57 -11.19
C LYS A 41 -2.26 2.84 -9.77
N GLN A 42 -2.37 4.11 -9.37
CA GLN A 42 -3.00 4.53 -8.09
C GLN A 42 -4.47 4.09 -7.99
N ARG A 43 -5.25 4.24 -9.07
CA ARG A 43 -6.66 3.82 -9.13
C ARG A 43 -6.81 2.30 -8.98
N ARG A 44 -5.97 1.53 -9.67
CA ARG A 44 -5.95 0.05 -9.56
C ARG A 44 -5.55 -0.40 -8.15
N ARG A 45 -4.54 0.23 -7.55
CA ARG A 45 -4.12 -0.02 -6.16
C ARG A 45 -5.25 0.27 -5.17
N THR A 46 -5.84 1.46 -5.23
CA THR A 46 -6.97 1.83 -4.36
C THR A 46 -8.15 0.89 -4.55
N GLY A 47 -8.43 0.46 -5.79
CA GLY A 47 -9.45 -0.54 -6.10
C GLY A 47 -9.21 -1.88 -5.42
N ARG A 48 -7.97 -2.38 -5.40
CA ARG A 48 -7.61 -3.63 -4.72
C ARG A 48 -7.77 -3.56 -3.20
N TYR A 49 -7.30 -2.47 -2.56
CA TYR A 49 -7.52 -2.25 -1.12
C TYR A 49 -9.00 -2.16 -0.77
N LEU A 50 -9.77 -1.46 -1.59
CA LEU A 50 -11.19 -1.30 -1.35
C LEU A 50 -11.96 -2.60 -1.59
N LEU A 51 -11.56 -3.39 -2.59
CA LEU A 51 -12.07 -4.74 -2.82
C LEU A 51 -11.76 -5.64 -1.62
N LEU A 52 -10.54 -5.60 -1.10
CA LEU A 52 -10.14 -6.33 0.10
C LEU A 52 -11.00 -5.96 1.31
N LEU A 53 -11.25 -4.67 1.50
CA LEU A 53 -12.08 -4.17 2.59
C LEU A 53 -13.57 -4.55 2.42
N LEU A 54 -14.08 -4.51 1.18
CA LEU A 54 -15.45 -4.93 0.87
C LEU A 54 -15.63 -6.43 1.11
N LEU A 55 -14.65 -7.24 0.68
CA LEU A 55 -14.63 -8.69 0.90
C LEU A 55 -14.56 -9.05 2.39
N LEU A 56 -13.79 -8.31 3.18
CA LEU A 56 -13.75 -8.46 4.63
C LEU A 56 -15.09 -8.11 5.27
N TYR A 57 -15.73 -7.04 4.81
CA TYR A 57 -17.05 -6.63 5.30
C TYR A 57 -18.11 -7.71 5.03
N SER A 58 -18.17 -8.24 3.80
CA SER A 58 -19.10 -9.32 3.46
C SER A 58 -18.77 -10.65 4.13
N ALA A 59 -17.50 -10.94 4.44
CA ALA A 59 -17.14 -12.11 5.23
C ALA A 59 -17.52 -11.99 6.72
N LEU A 60 -17.49 -10.78 7.28
CA LEU A 60 -17.87 -10.51 8.68
C LEU A 60 -19.39 -10.43 8.89
N SER A 61 -20.16 -10.26 7.82
CA SER A 61 -21.63 -10.24 7.84
C SER A 61 -22.19 -11.55 7.25
N GLY A 62 -22.19 -12.63 8.04
CA GLY A 62 -22.90 -13.87 7.71
C GLY A 62 -24.44 -13.71 7.70
N PRO A 63 -25.20 -14.73 7.24
CA PRO A 63 -25.70 -14.78 5.88
C PRO A 63 -27.18 -14.38 5.78
N SER A 64 -27.46 -13.54 4.79
CA SER A 64 -28.68 -13.61 4.01
C SER A 64 -28.36 -13.12 2.60
N CYS A 65 -28.72 -13.91 1.59
CA CYS A 65 -28.75 -13.58 0.16
C CYS A 65 -27.56 -14.04 -0.70
N SER A 66 -27.80 -15.18 -1.36
CA SER A 66 -27.64 -15.45 -2.79
C SER A 66 -26.35 -15.06 -3.50
N GLN A 67 -25.57 -16.11 -3.79
CA GLN A 67 -24.53 -16.24 -4.83
C GLN A 67 -24.69 -15.27 -6.02
N ASN A 68 -23.60 -14.57 -6.36
CA ASN A 68 -22.87 -14.82 -7.60
C ASN A 68 -21.49 -14.12 -7.60
N ASP A 69 -20.48 -14.92 -7.93
CA ASP A 69 -19.21 -14.58 -8.58
C ASP A 69 -18.31 -13.47 -8.00
N PHE A 70 -17.26 -13.89 -7.28
CA PHE A 70 -15.83 -13.61 -7.58
C PHE A 70 -14.95 -14.23 -6.45
N THR A 71 -15.15 -15.52 -6.16
CA THR A 71 -14.55 -16.20 -4.99
C THR A 71 -13.37 -17.07 -5.39
N SER A 72 -12.35 -16.51 -6.07
CA SER A 72 -11.16 -17.27 -6.47
C SER A 72 -9.82 -16.74 -5.97
N CYS A 73 -9.76 -15.62 -5.23
CA CYS A 73 -8.46 -15.03 -4.85
C CYS A 73 -8.24 -14.76 -3.36
N LEU A 74 -9.26 -14.84 -2.50
CA LEU A 74 -9.07 -14.73 -1.05
C LEU A 74 -9.93 -15.75 -0.31
N GLN A 75 -9.28 -16.78 0.24
CA GLN A 75 -9.86 -17.65 1.27
C GLN A 75 -10.17 -16.77 2.49
N LEU A 76 -11.41 -16.34 2.68
CA LEU A 76 -11.81 -15.44 3.77
C LEU A 76 -12.95 -15.89 4.70
N PRO A 77 -13.54 -17.10 4.62
CA PRO A 77 -14.21 -17.68 5.78
C PRO A 77 -13.21 -18.42 6.67
N GLY A 78 -13.02 -17.96 7.91
CA GLY A 78 -12.25 -18.69 8.94
C GLY A 78 -10.76 -18.35 9.07
N SER A 79 -10.24 -17.40 8.30
CA SER A 79 -8.83 -16.97 8.40
C SER A 79 -8.65 -15.85 9.42
N LEU A 80 -7.63 -15.97 10.29
CA LEU A 80 -7.25 -14.94 11.25
C LEU A 80 -6.40 -13.85 10.58
N VAL A 81 -6.57 -12.61 11.03
CA VAL A 81 -5.87 -11.44 10.51
C VAL A 81 -5.33 -10.56 11.63
N VAL A 82 -4.32 -9.74 11.31
CA VAL A 82 -3.81 -8.72 12.23
C VAL A 82 -4.43 -7.35 11.90
N LEU A 83 -5.02 -6.71 12.91
CA LEU A 83 -5.68 -5.41 12.81
C LEU A 83 -5.01 -4.36 13.71
N LEU A 84 -4.98 -3.13 13.23
CA LEU A 84 -4.71 -1.94 14.02
C LEU A 84 -6.05 -1.32 14.45
N CYS A 85 -6.40 -1.49 15.72
CA CYS A 85 -7.75 -1.19 16.23
C CYS A 85 -7.89 0.17 16.93
N ASN A 86 -6.79 0.81 17.33
CA ASN A 86 -6.84 2.12 18.01
C ASN A 86 -6.78 3.30 17.02
N VAL A 87 -7.16 3.13 15.76
CA VAL A 87 -7.21 4.24 14.80
C VAL A 87 -8.48 5.07 14.96
N LYS A 88 -8.43 6.35 14.57
CA LYS A 88 -9.65 7.14 14.42
C LYS A 88 -10.55 6.50 13.36
N PRO A 89 -11.84 6.24 13.65
CA PRO A 89 -12.77 5.71 12.66
C PRO A 89 -12.87 6.63 11.44
N CYS A 90 -12.90 6.04 10.25
CA CYS A 90 -13.03 6.78 8.99
C CYS A 90 -14.18 6.22 8.15
N LYS A 91 -14.85 7.08 7.38
CA LYS A 91 -15.88 6.64 6.44
C LYS A 91 -15.24 6.29 5.11
N LEU A 92 -15.45 5.07 4.65
CA LEU A 92 -15.03 4.58 3.34
C LEU A 92 -16.30 4.33 2.53
N ARG A 93 -16.56 5.22 1.56
CA ARG A 93 -17.78 5.21 0.72
C ARG A 93 -19.09 5.12 1.52
N GLY A 94 -19.17 5.87 2.62
CA GLY A 94 -20.36 5.94 3.48
C GLY A 94 -20.40 4.90 4.60
N VAL A 95 -19.58 3.85 4.54
CA VAL A 95 -19.48 2.83 5.60
C VAL A 95 -18.39 3.22 6.59
N ALA A 96 -18.68 3.16 7.89
CA ALA A 96 -17.68 3.43 8.93
C ALA A 96 -16.73 2.25 9.09
N SER A 97 -15.42 2.49 8.95
CA SER A 97 -14.36 1.56 9.34
C SER A 97 -13.77 1.98 10.68
N GLN A 98 -13.66 1.03 11.61
CA GLN A 98 -13.15 1.25 12.97
C GLN A 98 -11.72 0.71 13.16
N ALA A 99 -11.17 0.01 12.18
CA ALA A 99 -9.83 -0.58 12.25
C ALA A 99 -9.14 -0.53 10.88
N ARG A 100 -7.81 -0.69 10.90
CA ARG A 100 -7.01 -0.88 9.69
C ARG A 100 -6.46 -2.31 9.66
N LEU A 101 -6.66 -3.00 8.55
CA LEU A 101 -6.05 -4.30 8.28
C LEU A 101 -4.56 -4.14 7.96
N LEU A 102 -3.71 -4.98 8.53
CA LEU A 102 -2.29 -5.01 8.16
C LEU A 102 -2.05 -6.01 7.04
N CYS A 103 -1.35 -5.54 6.00
CA CYS A 103 -0.99 -6.33 4.84
C CYS A 103 0.47 -6.11 4.44
N CYS A 104 1.04 -7.13 3.82
CA CYS A 104 2.34 -7.10 3.18
C CYS A 104 2.15 -6.64 1.73
N SER A 105 2.97 -5.71 1.26
CA SER A 105 2.97 -5.25 -0.14
C SER A 105 4.33 -5.47 -0.79
N SER A 106 4.36 -6.03 -1.99
CA SER A 106 5.59 -6.15 -2.79
C SER A 106 6.22 -4.76 -3.06
N PRO A 107 7.53 -4.65 -3.35
CA PRO A 107 8.18 -3.37 -3.61
C PRO A 107 7.55 -2.60 -4.78
N ASP A 108 7.06 -3.31 -5.80
CA ASP A 108 6.33 -2.73 -6.94
C ASP A 108 4.87 -2.37 -6.62
N ASP A 109 4.41 -2.77 -5.43
CA ASP A 109 3.06 -2.59 -4.89
C ASP A 109 1.98 -3.17 -5.81
N ASP A 110 2.36 -4.25 -6.49
CA ASP A 110 1.52 -5.01 -7.42
C ASP A 110 0.98 -6.29 -6.78
N ASP A 111 1.52 -6.73 -5.64
CA ASP A 111 1.02 -7.87 -4.88
C ASP A 111 0.76 -7.49 -3.43
N LEU A 112 -0.34 -8.02 -2.89
CA LEU A 112 -0.77 -7.84 -1.51
C LEU A 112 -1.04 -9.21 -0.88
N ALA A 113 -0.49 -9.43 0.31
CA ALA A 113 -0.76 -10.61 1.12
C ALA A 113 -1.14 -10.19 2.54
N LEU A 114 -2.06 -10.93 3.17
CA LEU A 114 -2.45 -10.64 4.55
C LEU A 114 -1.34 -11.00 5.52
N LEU A 115 -1.13 -10.16 6.53
CA LEU A 115 -0.29 -10.54 7.66
C LEU A 115 -1.04 -11.55 8.53
N LEU A 116 -0.46 -12.74 8.69
CA LEU A 116 -1.06 -13.82 9.46
C LEU A 116 -0.50 -13.85 10.88
N PRO A 117 -1.35 -14.01 11.90
CA PRO A 117 -0.89 -14.30 13.25
C PRO A 117 -0.32 -15.74 13.34
N PRO A 118 0.44 -16.06 14.40
CA PRO A 118 0.92 -17.42 14.62
C PRO A 118 -0.23 -18.42 14.83
N SER A 119 0.07 -19.71 14.67
CA SER A 119 -0.88 -20.79 14.95
C SER A 119 -1.33 -20.75 16.42
N GLY A 120 -2.60 -21.09 16.66
CA GLY A 120 -3.21 -21.04 17.99
C GLY A 120 -3.65 -19.64 18.45
N SER A 121 -3.47 -18.60 17.61
CA SER A 121 -4.06 -17.29 17.87
C SER A 121 -5.59 -17.32 17.88
N ALA A 122 -6.18 -16.41 18.64
CA ALA A 122 -7.63 -16.22 18.74
C ALA A 122 -7.98 -14.73 18.57
N PRO A 123 -9.21 -14.40 18.13
CA PRO A 123 -9.66 -13.01 18.09
C PRO A 123 -9.49 -12.31 19.44
N GLY A 124 -8.92 -11.10 19.43
CA GLY A 124 -8.63 -10.32 20.63
C GLY A 124 -7.23 -10.53 21.21
N ASP A 125 -6.46 -11.51 20.73
CA ASP A 125 -5.04 -11.63 21.06
C ASP A 125 -4.29 -10.34 20.70
N ARG A 126 -3.43 -9.89 21.62
CA ARG A 126 -2.60 -8.70 21.41
C ARG A 126 -1.31 -9.06 20.69
N VAL A 127 -1.06 -8.38 19.58
CA VAL A 127 0.24 -8.37 18.90
C VAL A 127 1.13 -7.32 19.54
N THR A 128 2.32 -7.73 19.98
CA THR A 128 3.33 -6.86 20.58
C THR A 128 4.62 -6.93 19.78
N VAL A 129 5.45 -5.89 19.89
CA VAL A 129 6.80 -5.89 19.31
C VAL A 129 7.80 -6.29 20.39
N THR A 130 8.69 -7.24 20.12
CA THR A 130 9.62 -7.77 21.13
C THR A 130 10.43 -6.71 21.86
N SER A 131 10.83 -5.65 21.15
CA SER A 131 11.72 -4.60 21.66
C SER A 131 10.97 -3.41 22.28
N TYR A 132 9.63 -3.43 22.29
CA TYR A 132 8.80 -2.34 22.80
C TYR A 132 7.76 -2.87 23.77
N HIS A 133 7.78 -2.33 24.99
CA HIS A 133 6.85 -2.70 26.05
C HIS A 133 6.00 -1.49 26.44
N GLY A 134 4.78 -1.75 26.88
CA GLY A 134 3.83 -0.71 27.27
C GLY A 134 2.43 -1.02 26.75
N ASP A 135 1.47 -0.26 27.26
CA ASP A 135 0.09 -0.32 26.80
C ASP A 135 -0.11 0.62 25.61
N PRO A 136 -0.93 0.22 24.61
CA PRO A 136 -1.25 1.08 23.50
C PRO A 136 -2.13 2.25 23.96
N ASP A 137 -1.95 3.41 23.32
CA ASP A 137 -2.88 4.54 23.48
C ASP A 137 -4.31 4.11 23.13
N HIS A 138 -5.29 4.67 23.85
CA HIS A 138 -6.72 4.46 23.57
C HIS A 138 -7.08 4.84 22.13
N LEU A 139 -6.49 5.92 21.61
CA LEU A 139 -6.61 6.37 20.24
C LEU A 139 -5.26 6.82 19.72
N LEU A 140 -4.88 6.31 18.56
CA LEU A 140 -3.67 6.66 17.85
C LEU A 140 -3.73 8.13 17.40
N PRO A 141 -2.75 8.95 17.77
CA PRO A 141 -2.65 10.33 17.31
C PRO A 141 -2.66 10.44 15.78
N SER A 142 -3.28 11.50 15.25
CA SER A 142 -3.32 11.75 13.81
C SER A 142 -1.91 11.89 13.24
N GLY A 143 -1.61 11.16 12.16
CA GLY A 143 -0.30 11.20 11.50
C GLY A 143 0.76 10.29 12.12
N LEU A 144 0.53 9.72 13.30
CA LEU A 144 1.52 8.83 13.93
C LEU A 144 1.70 7.53 13.14
N TRP A 145 0.61 6.96 12.62
CA TRP A 145 0.67 5.74 11.82
C TRP A 145 1.64 5.87 10.65
N GLN A 146 1.56 6.97 9.89
CA GLN A 146 2.42 7.21 8.72
C GLN A 146 3.90 7.23 9.09
N ARG A 147 4.22 7.69 10.31
CA ARG A 147 5.60 7.68 10.83
C ARG A 147 6.03 6.33 11.36
N LEU A 148 5.13 5.51 11.88
CA LEU A 148 5.45 4.15 12.34
C LEU A 148 5.57 3.17 11.17
N GLN A 149 4.74 3.36 10.15
CA GLN A 149 4.63 2.48 8.99
C GLN A 149 5.94 2.35 8.21
N VAL A 150 6.74 3.40 8.12
CA VAL A 150 8.02 3.38 7.37
C VAL A 150 9.04 2.41 7.97
N ASP A 151 8.92 2.10 9.26
CA ASP A 151 9.81 1.17 9.97
C ASP A 151 9.20 -0.24 10.11
N LEU A 152 7.98 -0.45 9.61
CA LEU A 152 7.31 -1.75 9.61
C LEU A 152 7.64 -2.53 8.33
N GLN A 153 8.27 -3.68 8.50
CA GLN A 153 8.75 -4.50 7.39
C GLN A 153 8.63 -5.99 7.68
N VAL A 154 8.58 -6.78 6.63
CA VAL A 154 8.72 -8.23 6.67
C VAL A 154 10.12 -8.60 6.24
N ASP A 155 10.82 -9.38 7.06
CA ASP A 155 12.17 -9.84 6.77
C ASP A 155 12.22 -10.97 5.72
N GLY A 156 13.42 -11.46 5.42
CA GLY A 156 13.64 -12.57 4.49
C GLY A 156 13.07 -13.92 4.96
N GLY A 157 12.80 -14.06 6.26
CA GLY A 157 12.13 -15.23 6.84
C GLY A 157 10.60 -15.12 6.84
N GLY A 158 10.05 -14.05 6.24
CA GLY A 158 8.62 -13.78 6.23
C GLY A 158 8.09 -13.26 7.56
N VAL A 159 8.95 -12.86 8.50
CA VAL A 159 8.54 -12.39 9.83
C VAL A 159 8.34 -10.89 9.82
N ALA A 160 7.19 -10.44 10.31
CA ALA A 160 6.90 -9.02 10.49
C ALA A 160 7.72 -8.43 11.64
N SER A 161 8.28 -7.24 11.42
CA SER A 161 9.12 -6.54 12.39
C SER A 161 8.90 -5.03 12.35
N TYR A 162 9.16 -4.38 13.48
CA TYR A 162 9.24 -2.93 13.64
C TYR A 162 10.60 -2.59 14.25
N LYS A 163 11.41 -1.79 13.54
CA LYS A 163 12.77 -1.40 13.99
C LYS A 163 13.62 -2.58 14.51
N GLY A 164 13.54 -3.72 13.83
CA GLY A 164 14.25 -4.96 14.21
C GLY A 164 13.60 -5.80 15.31
N GLY A 165 12.55 -5.31 15.99
CA GLY A 165 11.74 -6.11 16.91
C GLY A 165 10.66 -6.89 16.18
N SER A 166 10.51 -8.19 16.46
CA SER A 166 9.49 -9.02 15.81
C SER A 166 8.09 -8.73 16.34
N LEU A 167 7.09 -8.69 15.45
CA LEU A 167 5.68 -8.71 15.82
C LEU A 167 5.29 -10.12 16.25
N GLN A 168 4.76 -10.26 17.46
CA GLN A 168 4.44 -11.56 18.04
C GLN A 168 3.18 -11.53 18.90
N VAL A 169 2.59 -12.71 19.07
CA VAL A 169 1.57 -12.96 20.09
C VAL A 169 2.23 -13.73 21.22
N LYS A 170 2.14 -13.19 22.44
CA LYS A 170 2.81 -13.74 23.63
C LYS A 170 2.42 -15.21 23.83
N GLY A 171 3.42 -16.09 23.88
CA GLY A 171 3.22 -17.54 24.08
C GLY A 171 2.76 -18.33 22.87
N LYS A 172 2.51 -17.68 21.71
CA LYS A 172 2.01 -18.35 20.50
C LYS A 172 2.98 -18.27 19.32
N GLY A 173 3.74 -17.18 19.18
CA GLY A 173 4.80 -17.06 18.17
C GLY A 173 4.76 -15.73 17.40
N ARG A 174 5.41 -15.70 16.24
CA ARG A 174 5.61 -14.49 15.43
C ARG A 174 4.60 -14.39 14.30
N CYS A 175 4.19 -13.16 13.98
CA CYS A 175 3.31 -12.87 12.83
C CYS A 175 4.11 -12.93 11.53
N ARG A 176 3.50 -13.46 10.46
CA ARG A 176 4.20 -13.72 9.19
C ARG A 176 3.43 -13.28 7.95
N GLY A 177 4.17 -12.76 6.98
CA GLY A 177 3.72 -12.59 5.60
C GLY A 177 3.86 -13.92 4.85
N PRO A 178 2.77 -14.62 4.50
CA PRO A 178 2.85 -16.01 4.03
C PRO A 178 3.55 -16.17 2.67
N ALA A 179 3.42 -15.20 1.77
CA ALA A 179 3.93 -15.28 0.40
C ALA A 179 4.91 -14.16 0.01
N LEU A 180 5.04 -13.12 0.86
CA LEU A 180 5.87 -11.95 0.57
C LEU A 180 6.95 -11.80 1.64
N THR A 181 8.21 -11.89 1.23
CA THR A 181 9.41 -11.69 2.05
C THR A 181 10.12 -10.41 1.64
N CYS A 182 10.92 -9.82 2.54
CA CYS A 182 11.67 -8.57 2.27
C CYS A 182 10.78 -7.43 1.74
N CYS A 183 9.62 -7.23 2.37
CA CYS A 183 8.58 -6.33 1.86
C CYS A 183 8.04 -5.39 2.94
N CYS A 184 7.29 -4.36 2.54
CA CYS A 184 6.74 -3.38 3.48
C CYS A 184 5.39 -3.82 4.06
N LEU A 185 5.08 -3.38 5.28
CA LEU A 185 3.75 -3.54 5.87
C LEU A 185 2.93 -2.24 5.75
N ARG A 186 1.63 -2.39 5.47
CA ARG A 186 0.71 -1.27 5.24
C ARG A 186 -0.65 -1.47 5.89
#